data_AF-A0A929CLM1-F1
#
_entry.id   AF-A0A929CLM1-F1
#
_cell.length_a   1.000
_cell.length_b   1.000
_cell.length_c   1.000
_cell.angle_alpha   90.00
_cell.angle_beta   90.00
_cell.angle_gamma   90.00
#
_symmetry.space_group_name_H-M   'P 1'
#
loop_
_entity.id
_entity.type
_entity.pdbx_description
1 polymer ?
#
loop_
_entity_poly.entity_id
_entity_poly.type
_entity_poly.pdbx_seq_one_letter_code
_entity_poly.pdbx_strand_id
1 'polypeptide(L)'
;GNFVSLAEGNLENSIKAQGTPYYDGLKFHRVIPDFMIQGGCPQGTGTGNPGYKFDDEFHPDLKHDTPGVLSMANAGPGTNGSQFFITHIETPWLDNAHTVFGKVLEGQDIVDSIAQDDELTTLEIIRVGSEAEDYNAIEAFRTFEGSREKRVAEAKAEANAELDKIAAGFDVTESGLRYQILQEGNGIKAEKGKTVSVHYKGQLADGTVFDSSYKRNQPLDFPLGMGQVIAGWDEGVALLKVGDKARLVIPSDLGYGSAGAGGVIPPDAILVFDVELMDVK
;
A
#
# COMPACT_ATOMS: atom_id res chain seq x y z
N GLY A 1 9.29 -6.42 17.39
CA GLY A 1 8.44 -5.45 18.11
C GLY A 1 6.97 -5.84 18.09
N ASN A 2 6.30 -5.73 16.94
CA ASN A 2 4.85 -5.93 16.78
C ASN A 2 4.28 -7.16 17.51
N PHE A 3 4.80 -8.36 17.24
CA PHE A 3 4.28 -9.60 17.80
C PHE A 3 4.28 -9.60 19.33
N VAL A 4 5.41 -9.25 19.95
CA VAL A 4 5.55 -9.17 21.41
C VAL A 4 4.60 -8.13 22.01
N SER A 5 4.51 -6.94 21.41
CA SER A 5 3.63 -5.88 21.93
C SER A 5 2.14 -6.21 21.79
N LEU A 6 1.74 -6.96 20.76
CA LEU A 6 0.38 -7.47 20.62
C LEU A 6 0.09 -8.60 21.62
N ALA A 7 1.04 -9.54 21.78
CA ALA A 7 0.96 -10.61 22.77
C ALA A 7 0.70 -10.07 24.18
N GLU A 8 1.46 -9.07 24.60
CA GLU A 8 1.33 -8.44 25.92
C GLU A 8 0.13 -7.46 26.01
N GLY A 9 -0.58 -7.22 24.91
CA GLY A 9 -1.71 -6.27 24.85
C GLY A 9 -1.30 -4.79 24.92
N ASN A 10 0.00 -4.49 24.83
CA ASN A 10 0.53 -3.14 25.02
C ASN A 10 0.41 -2.24 23.77
N LEU A 11 0.20 -2.85 22.58
CA LEU A 11 0.07 -2.12 21.32
C LEU A 11 -1.39 -1.83 20.96
N GLU A 12 -1.67 -0.55 20.72
CA GLU A 12 -2.99 -0.11 20.26
C GLU A 12 -3.35 -0.75 18.91
N ASN A 13 -4.60 -1.19 18.79
CA ASN A 13 -5.13 -1.85 17.61
C ASN A 13 -6.66 -1.68 17.55
N SER A 14 -7.24 -2.02 16.40
CA SER A 14 -8.68 -1.83 16.12
C SER A 14 -9.58 -2.99 16.57
N ILE A 15 -9.00 -4.07 17.12
CA ILE A 15 -9.73 -5.31 17.43
C ILE A 15 -9.99 -5.46 18.92
N LYS A 16 -8.95 -5.26 19.75
CA LYS A 16 -9.02 -5.38 21.20
C LYS A 16 -8.52 -4.10 21.85
N ALA A 17 -9.15 -3.72 22.96
CA ALA A 17 -8.72 -2.57 23.75
C ALA A 17 -7.29 -2.78 24.27
N GLN A 18 -6.52 -1.70 24.34
CA GLN A 18 -5.18 -1.73 24.91
C GLN A 18 -5.20 -2.27 26.34
N GLY A 19 -4.19 -3.05 26.70
CA GLY A 19 -4.11 -3.83 27.94
C GLY A 19 -4.74 -5.22 27.85
N THR A 20 -5.39 -5.57 26.73
CA THR A 20 -5.91 -6.91 26.49
C THR A 20 -4.98 -7.70 25.57
N PRO A 21 -4.47 -8.87 25.97
CA PRO A 21 -3.66 -9.74 25.11
C PRO A 21 -4.35 -10.01 23.76
N TYR A 22 -3.65 -9.69 22.66
CA TYR A 22 -4.25 -9.70 21.33
C TYR A 22 -4.57 -11.13 20.87
N TYR A 23 -3.66 -12.07 21.11
CA TYR A 23 -3.72 -13.42 20.54
C TYR A 23 -4.64 -14.39 21.29
N ASP A 24 -4.96 -14.10 22.54
CA ASP A 24 -5.81 -14.96 23.37
C ASP A 24 -7.21 -15.15 22.76
N GLY A 25 -7.62 -16.40 22.61
CA GLY A 25 -8.89 -16.79 21.99
C GLY A 25 -8.91 -16.72 20.46
N LEU A 26 -7.79 -16.42 19.82
CA LEU A 26 -7.68 -16.52 18.36
C LEU A 26 -7.43 -17.97 17.93
N LYS A 27 -7.75 -18.30 16.68
CA LYS A 27 -7.63 -19.66 16.16
C LYS A 27 -6.49 -19.84 15.18
N PHE A 28 -5.97 -21.06 15.11
CA PHE A 28 -5.19 -21.55 13.97
C PHE A 28 -6.13 -21.85 12.80
N HIS A 29 -6.52 -20.80 12.08
CA HIS A 29 -7.54 -20.86 11.04
C HIS A 29 -7.09 -21.57 9.76
N ARG A 30 -5.78 -21.79 9.59
CA ARG A 30 -5.24 -22.51 8.44
C ARG A 30 -4.08 -23.40 8.90
N VAL A 31 -4.25 -24.69 8.68
CA VAL A 31 -3.23 -25.72 8.95
C VAL A 31 -3.04 -26.52 7.68
N ILE A 32 -1.80 -26.61 7.21
CA ILE A 32 -1.44 -27.41 6.04
C ILE A 32 -0.42 -28.46 6.51
N PRO A 33 -0.79 -29.75 6.52
CA PRO A 33 0.11 -30.83 6.90
C PRO A 33 1.43 -30.77 6.12
N ASP A 34 2.53 -31.05 6.80
CA ASP A 34 3.89 -31.02 6.24
C ASP A 34 4.26 -29.67 5.61
N PHE A 35 3.64 -28.58 6.08
CA PHE A 35 3.99 -27.23 5.65
C PHE A 35 4.01 -26.25 6.82
N MET A 36 2.85 -25.86 7.35
CA MET A 36 2.76 -24.87 8.43
C MET A 36 1.39 -24.82 9.12
N ILE A 37 1.38 -24.26 10.32
CA ILE A 37 0.19 -23.77 11.02
C ILE A 37 0.17 -22.24 11.00
N GLN A 38 -0.99 -21.62 10.75
CA GLN A 38 -1.15 -20.17 10.67
C GLN A 38 -2.22 -19.67 11.65
N GLY A 39 -1.85 -18.68 12.44
CA GLY A 39 -2.66 -18.06 13.49
C GLY A 39 -2.67 -16.53 13.42
N GLY A 40 -3.21 -15.90 14.47
CA GLY A 40 -3.18 -14.44 14.63
C GLY A 40 -4.21 -13.65 13.80
N CYS A 41 -5.15 -14.31 13.13
CA CYS A 41 -6.26 -13.66 12.44
C CYS A 41 -7.43 -13.40 13.40
N PRO A 42 -7.82 -12.13 13.65
CA PRO A 42 -8.89 -11.80 14.60
C PRO A 42 -10.26 -12.34 14.20
N GLN A 43 -10.48 -12.54 12.89
CA GLN A 43 -11.74 -13.05 12.35
C GLN A 43 -11.73 -14.56 12.11
N GLY A 44 -10.58 -15.23 12.28
CA GLY A 44 -10.42 -16.65 11.91
C GLY A 44 -10.61 -16.97 10.41
N THR A 45 -10.60 -15.97 9.52
CA THR A 45 -10.85 -16.15 8.07
C THR A 45 -9.59 -16.05 7.21
N GLY A 46 -8.44 -15.72 7.81
CA GLY A 46 -7.19 -15.44 7.11
C GLY A 46 -7.08 -14.05 6.48
N THR A 47 -8.12 -13.20 6.60
CA THR A 47 -8.12 -11.84 6.01
C THR A 47 -8.04 -10.70 7.03
N GLY A 48 -8.25 -11.02 8.32
CA GLY A 48 -8.25 -10.05 9.41
C GLY A 48 -6.85 -9.54 9.74
N ASN A 49 -6.78 -8.29 10.20
CA ASN A 49 -5.54 -7.60 10.60
C ASN A 49 -5.81 -6.76 11.86
N PRO A 50 -4.78 -6.27 12.57
CA PRO A 50 -4.95 -5.47 13.78
C PRO A 50 -5.44 -4.04 13.51
N GLY A 51 -5.66 -3.66 12.24
CA GLY A 51 -6.06 -2.30 11.84
C GLY A 51 -4.94 -1.51 11.15
N TYR A 52 -3.77 -2.12 10.99
CA TYR A 52 -2.63 -1.56 10.27
C TYR A 52 -1.84 -2.67 9.57
N LYS A 53 -0.90 -2.26 8.72
CA LYS A 53 0.06 -3.11 8.03
C LYS A 53 1.44 -2.46 8.06
N PHE A 54 2.50 -3.26 8.14
CA PHE A 54 3.88 -2.80 8.20
C PHE A 54 4.81 -3.55 7.24
N ASP A 55 5.99 -2.98 7.03
CA ASP A 55 7.00 -3.45 6.07
C ASP A 55 7.60 -4.82 6.48
N ASP A 56 8.26 -5.48 5.53
CA ASP A 56 9.02 -6.72 5.81
C ASP A 56 10.42 -6.42 6.37
N GLU A 57 10.93 -7.36 7.17
CA GLU A 57 12.27 -7.32 7.74
C GLU A 57 13.00 -8.62 7.36
N PHE A 58 14.07 -8.51 6.56
CA PHE A 58 14.86 -9.67 6.13
C PHE A 58 16.30 -9.56 6.61
N HIS A 59 16.84 -10.69 7.07
CA HIS A 59 18.25 -10.80 7.46
C HIS A 59 18.90 -12.00 6.74
N PRO A 60 20.16 -11.89 6.29
CA PRO A 60 20.85 -13.01 5.63
C PRO A 60 20.89 -14.30 6.44
N ASP A 61 20.94 -14.19 7.76
CA ASP A 61 21.04 -15.34 8.69
C ASP A 61 19.67 -15.88 9.15
N LEU A 62 18.56 -15.20 8.80
CA LEU A 62 17.22 -15.63 9.18
C LEU A 62 16.53 -16.27 7.97
N LYS A 63 16.46 -17.60 7.98
CA LYS A 63 16.00 -18.43 6.87
C LYS A 63 15.01 -19.48 7.34
N HIS A 64 14.24 -20.03 6.41
CA HIS A 64 13.32 -21.14 6.65
C HIS A 64 14.04 -22.48 6.45
N ASP A 65 15.20 -22.64 7.11
CA ASP A 65 16.13 -23.76 6.94
C ASP A 65 15.91 -24.92 7.93
N THR A 66 14.92 -24.79 8.82
CA THR A 66 14.50 -25.86 9.75
C THR A 66 12.97 -25.90 9.92
N PRO A 67 12.41 -26.99 10.48
CA PRO A 67 11.10 -26.95 11.13
C PRO A 67 11.02 -25.88 12.21
N GLY A 68 9.80 -25.45 12.54
CA GLY A 68 9.53 -24.59 13.67
C GLY A 68 9.88 -23.13 13.47
N VAL A 69 10.13 -22.68 12.24
CA VAL A 69 10.44 -21.28 11.96
C VAL A 69 9.17 -20.45 12.10
N LEU A 70 9.22 -19.43 12.96
CA LEU A 70 8.12 -18.52 13.27
C LEU A 70 8.26 -17.24 12.44
N SER A 71 7.27 -17.01 11.58
CA SER A 71 7.32 -15.97 10.55
C SER A 71 6.01 -15.20 10.42
N MET A 72 6.10 -13.95 9.95
CA MET A 72 4.93 -13.13 9.69
C MET A 72 4.21 -13.60 8.42
N ALA A 73 2.89 -13.79 8.51
CA ALA A 73 2.07 -14.02 7.34
C ALA A 73 1.76 -12.67 6.66
N ASN A 74 1.88 -12.63 5.33
CA ASN A 74 1.59 -11.44 4.52
C ASN A 74 0.87 -11.84 3.22
N ALA A 75 0.28 -10.85 2.54
CA ALA A 75 -0.39 -10.99 1.25
C ALA A 75 0.46 -10.39 0.10
N GLY A 76 1.78 -10.32 0.30
CA GLY A 76 2.72 -9.59 -0.55
C GLY A 76 3.54 -8.56 0.24
N PRO A 77 4.52 -7.92 -0.41
CA PRO A 77 5.47 -7.04 0.27
C PRO A 77 4.80 -5.92 1.08
N GLY A 78 5.28 -5.72 2.30
CA GLY A 78 4.82 -4.66 3.21
C GLY A 78 3.38 -4.79 3.70
N THR A 79 2.89 -6.03 3.81
CA THR A 79 1.54 -6.33 4.31
C THR A 79 1.53 -7.16 5.59
N ASN A 80 2.61 -7.13 6.37
CA ASN A 80 2.65 -7.77 7.68
C ASN A 80 1.62 -7.13 8.62
N GLY A 81 0.99 -7.94 9.47
CA GLY A 81 -0.03 -7.50 10.41
C GLY A 81 0.09 -8.23 11.74
N SER A 82 -0.99 -8.89 12.17
CA SER A 82 -0.98 -9.75 13.37
C SER A 82 -0.83 -11.23 13.03
N GLN A 83 -1.03 -11.61 11.78
CA GLN A 83 -1.00 -13.01 11.39
C GLN A 83 0.43 -13.53 11.32
N PHE A 84 0.63 -14.75 11.80
CA PHE A 84 1.92 -15.44 11.81
C PHE A 84 1.72 -16.90 11.47
N PHE A 85 2.79 -17.58 11.09
CA PHE A 85 2.80 -19.03 10.91
C PHE A 85 4.05 -19.66 11.51
N ILE A 86 3.95 -20.96 11.81
CA ILE A 86 5.06 -21.80 12.28
C ILE A 86 5.20 -22.96 11.30
N THR A 87 6.41 -23.20 10.80
CA THR A 87 6.65 -24.26 9.82
C THR A 87 6.68 -25.65 10.45
N HIS A 88 6.18 -26.66 9.73
CA HIS A 88 6.38 -28.08 10.07
C HIS A 88 7.70 -28.62 9.49
N ILE A 89 8.16 -28.04 8.38
CA ILE A 89 9.36 -28.49 7.65
C ILE A 89 10.21 -27.30 7.21
N GLU A 90 11.36 -27.59 6.61
CA GLU A 90 12.17 -26.62 5.86
C GLU A 90 11.36 -26.05 4.68
N THR A 91 11.34 -24.73 4.52
CA THR A 91 10.53 -24.05 3.49
C THR A 91 11.30 -22.89 2.81
N PRO A 92 12.44 -23.17 2.16
CA PRO A 92 13.36 -22.11 1.69
C PRO A 92 12.76 -21.22 0.59
N TRP A 93 11.67 -21.65 -0.06
CA TRP A 93 10.92 -20.83 -1.00
C TRP A 93 10.19 -19.64 -0.34
N LEU A 94 10.11 -19.59 0.99
CA LEU A 94 9.56 -18.46 1.76
C LEU A 94 10.62 -17.41 2.13
N ASP A 95 11.89 -17.67 1.87
CA ASP A 95 12.98 -16.75 2.19
C ASP A 95 12.87 -15.44 1.41
N ASN A 96 13.06 -14.33 2.12
CA ASN A 96 12.88 -12.97 1.60
C ASN A 96 11.46 -12.68 1.06
N ALA A 97 10.49 -13.52 1.40
CA ALA A 97 9.06 -13.26 1.19
C ALA A 97 8.34 -13.06 2.52
N HIS A 98 8.75 -13.76 3.58
CA HIS A 98 8.15 -13.67 4.92
C HIS A 98 9.20 -13.34 5.98
N THR A 99 8.91 -12.34 6.82
CA THR A 99 9.77 -11.92 7.94
C THR A 99 9.88 -13.03 8.96
N VAL A 100 11.07 -13.59 9.16
CA VAL A 100 11.38 -14.56 10.22
C VAL A 100 11.71 -13.78 11.50
N PHE A 101 11.04 -14.12 12.61
CA PHE A 101 11.25 -13.42 13.89
C PHE A 101 11.38 -14.36 15.09
N GLY A 102 11.38 -15.67 14.89
CA GLY A 102 11.62 -16.64 15.94
C GLY A 102 11.76 -18.06 15.40
N LYS A 103 12.04 -18.99 16.30
CA LYS A 103 12.01 -20.43 16.01
C LYS A 103 11.63 -21.22 17.25
N VAL A 104 10.97 -22.36 17.04
CA VAL A 104 10.69 -23.35 18.07
C VAL A 104 11.98 -24.06 18.45
N LEU A 105 12.33 -24.05 19.73
CA LEU A 105 13.47 -24.79 20.26
C LEU A 105 13.06 -26.17 20.78
N GLU A 106 11.87 -26.25 21.40
CA GLU A 106 11.30 -27.45 21.97
C GLU A 106 9.78 -27.46 21.71
N GLY A 107 9.18 -28.64 21.57
CA GLY A 107 7.73 -28.78 21.34
C GLY A 107 7.28 -28.71 19.88
N GLN A 108 8.16 -29.06 18.92
CA GLN A 108 7.76 -29.16 17.51
C GLN A 108 6.66 -30.21 17.30
N ASP A 109 6.67 -31.30 18.07
CA ASP A 109 5.59 -32.30 18.08
C ASP A 109 4.23 -31.71 18.50
N ILE A 110 4.22 -30.72 19.38
CA ILE A 110 3.01 -29.98 19.75
C ILE A 110 2.54 -29.14 18.56
N VAL A 111 3.45 -28.41 17.91
CA VAL A 111 3.17 -27.65 16.69
C VAL A 111 2.57 -28.56 15.61
N ASP A 112 3.18 -29.73 15.41
CA ASP A 112 2.75 -30.74 14.44
C ASP A 112 1.38 -31.37 14.79
N SER A 113 0.97 -31.33 16.05
CA SER A 113 -0.32 -31.84 16.52
C SER A 113 -1.49 -30.86 16.38
N ILE A 114 -1.21 -29.56 16.18
CA ILE A 114 -2.24 -28.52 16.08
C ILE A 114 -3.12 -28.77 14.85
N ALA A 115 -4.42 -28.83 15.08
CA ALA A 115 -5.43 -28.98 14.04
C ALA A 115 -6.02 -27.63 13.62
N GLN A 116 -6.62 -27.60 12.43
CA GLN A 116 -7.36 -26.42 11.99
C GLN A 116 -8.49 -26.11 12.97
N ASP A 117 -8.67 -24.81 13.26
CA ASP A 117 -9.63 -24.25 14.21
C ASP A 117 -9.32 -24.48 15.70
N ASP A 118 -8.17 -25.08 16.04
CA ASP A 118 -7.66 -25.07 17.41
C ASP A 118 -7.47 -23.65 17.93
N GLU A 119 -7.78 -23.46 19.21
CA GLU A 119 -7.79 -22.16 19.87
C GLU A 119 -6.47 -21.92 20.61
N LEU A 120 -5.86 -20.77 20.32
CA LEU A 120 -4.76 -20.22 21.10
C LEU A 120 -5.34 -19.55 22.34
N THR A 121 -5.51 -20.32 23.42
CA THR A 121 -6.18 -19.85 24.63
C THR A 121 -5.42 -18.71 25.29
N THR A 122 -4.09 -18.84 25.38
CA THR A 122 -3.21 -17.89 26.07
C THR A 122 -1.86 -17.87 25.38
N LEU A 123 -1.31 -16.68 25.16
CA LEU A 123 0.07 -16.51 24.71
C LEU A 123 0.84 -15.61 25.69
N GLU A 124 1.88 -16.18 26.31
CA GLU A 124 2.71 -15.49 27.28
C GLU A 124 4.13 -15.27 26.73
N ILE A 125 4.68 -14.08 26.96
CA ILE A 125 6.07 -13.76 26.63
C ILE A 125 6.91 -13.90 27.90
N ILE A 126 7.70 -14.97 27.98
CA ILE A 126 8.64 -15.18 29.07
C ILE A 126 9.99 -14.59 28.67
N ARG A 127 10.44 -13.58 29.41
CA ARG A 127 11.72 -12.89 29.18
C ARG A 127 12.81 -13.58 30.00
N VAL A 128 13.87 -14.03 29.35
CA VAL A 128 14.98 -14.73 29.98
C VAL A 128 16.28 -14.01 29.67
N GLY A 129 16.92 -13.46 30.71
CA GLY A 129 18.16 -12.72 30.63
C GLY A 129 17.95 -11.21 30.44
N SER A 130 18.96 -10.43 30.80
CA SER A 130 18.86 -8.96 30.90
C SER A 130 18.48 -8.31 29.57
N GLU A 131 19.00 -8.79 28.44
CA GLU A 131 18.66 -8.23 27.12
C GLU A 131 17.16 -8.40 26.78
N ALA A 132 16.57 -9.54 27.13
CA ALA A 132 15.16 -9.80 26.90
C ALA A 132 14.27 -9.02 27.89
N GLU A 133 14.72 -8.87 29.13
CA GLU A 133 14.03 -8.08 30.16
C GLU A 133 14.01 -6.59 29.82
N ASP A 134 15.12 -6.06 29.29
CA ASP A 134 15.26 -4.65 28.90
C ASP A 134 14.64 -4.33 27.53
N TYR A 135 14.23 -5.35 26.75
CA TYR A 135 13.72 -5.14 25.40
C TYR A 135 12.35 -4.42 25.37
N ASN A 136 12.36 -3.17 24.91
CA ASN A 136 11.15 -2.38 24.68
C ASN A 136 10.54 -2.67 23.29
N ALA A 137 9.61 -3.62 23.25
CA ALA A 137 8.98 -4.04 22.00
C ALA A 137 8.16 -2.94 21.30
N ILE A 138 7.53 -2.04 22.07
CA ILE A 138 6.72 -0.93 21.53
C ILE A 138 7.62 0.08 20.84
N GLU A 139 8.71 0.48 21.51
CA GLU A 139 9.67 1.44 20.97
C GLU A 139 10.39 0.88 19.75
N ALA A 140 10.78 -0.41 19.78
CA ALA A 140 11.35 -1.09 18.63
C ALA A 140 10.40 -1.04 17.41
N PHE A 141 9.11 -1.32 17.62
CA PHE A 141 8.12 -1.27 16.54
C PHE A 141 7.85 0.15 16.05
N ARG A 142 7.73 1.13 16.96
CA ARG A 142 7.53 2.54 16.59
C ARG A 142 8.72 3.13 15.83
N THR A 143 9.95 2.74 16.22
CA THR A 143 11.17 3.17 15.52
C THR A 143 11.20 2.61 14.12
N PHE A 144 10.82 1.33 13.95
CA PHE A 144 10.70 0.70 12.66
C PHE A 144 9.68 1.42 11.76
N GLU A 145 8.45 1.64 12.24
CA GLU A 145 7.43 2.35 11.46
C GLU A 145 7.81 3.82 11.21
N GLY A 146 8.43 4.51 12.16
CA GLY A 146 8.93 5.87 11.96
C GLY A 146 9.99 5.96 10.86
N SER A 147 10.83 4.93 10.72
CA SER A 147 11.79 4.85 9.60
C SER A 147 11.10 4.70 8.25
N ARG A 148 9.98 3.99 8.20
CA ARG A 148 9.14 3.83 7.01
C ARG A 148 8.44 5.12 6.67
N GLU A 149 7.81 5.79 7.63
CA GLU A 149 7.18 7.10 7.43
C GLU A 149 8.18 8.11 6.86
N LYS A 150 9.42 8.11 7.40
CA LYS A 150 10.49 8.96 6.88
C LYS A 150 10.84 8.63 5.42
N ARG A 151 11.02 7.35 5.06
CA ARG A 151 11.28 6.94 3.67
C ARG A 151 10.14 7.34 2.73
N VAL A 152 8.88 7.15 3.14
CA VAL A 152 7.71 7.54 2.36
C VAL A 152 7.64 9.05 2.20
N ALA A 153 7.92 9.81 3.26
CA ALA A 153 7.95 11.27 3.20
C ALA A 153 9.07 11.79 2.30
N GLU A 154 10.27 11.18 2.36
CA GLU A 154 11.40 11.50 1.48
C GLU A 154 11.07 11.19 0.02
N ALA A 155 10.53 10.00 -0.29
CA ALA A 155 10.10 9.64 -1.64
C ALA A 155 9.00 10.59 -2.17
N LYS A 156 8.03 10.96 -1.34
CA LYS A 156 6.99 11.94 -1.70
C LYS A 156 7.57 13.33 -1.93
N ALA A 157 8.56 13.74 -1.13
CA ALA A 157 9.25 15.01 -1.30
C ALA A 157 10.06 15.05 -2.60
N GLU A 158 10.75 13.95 -2.95
CA GLU A 158 11.47 13.81 -4.22
C GLU A 158 10.51 13.83 -5.42
N ALA A 159 9.40 13.09 -5.35
CA ALA A 159 8.38 13.11 -6.39
C ALA A 159 7.77 14.50 -6.57
N ASN A 160 7.48 15.21 -5.48
CA ASN A 160 7.02 16.60 -5.53
C ASN A 160 8.07 17.55 -6.12
N ALA A 161 9.34 17.39 -5.74
CA ALA A 161 10.41 18.20 -6.31
C ALA A 161 10.55 17.99 -7.82
N GLU A 162 10.34 16.77 -8.31
CA GLU A 162 10.33 16.48 -9.75
C GLU A 162 9.10 17.09 -10.45
N LEU A 163 7.92 17.00 -9.82
CA LEU A 163 6.71 17.66 -10.31
C LEU A 163 6.89 19.17 -10.43
N ASP A 164 7.51 19.81 -9.43
CA ASP A 164 7.72 21.26 -9.41
C ASP A 164 8.75 21.71 -10.46
N LYS A 165 9.71 20.86 -10.83
CA LYS A 165 10.61 21.11 -11.98
C LYS A 165 9.85 21.04 -13.31
N ILE A 166 9.02 20.01 -13.49
CA ILE A 166 8.26 19.79 -14.73
C ILE A 166 7.18 20.87 -14.92
N ALA A 167 6.54 21.27 -13.82
CA ALA A 167 5.41 22.19 -13.79
C ALA A 167 5.80 23.58 -13.24
N ALA A 168 7.03 24.02 -13.50
CA ALA A 168 7.52 25.31 -13.01
C ALA A 168 6.60 26.47 -13.46
N GLY A 169 6.03 27.19 -12.49
CA GLY A 169 5.10 28.30 -12.73
C GLY A 169 3.64 27.89 -12.98
N PHE A 170 3.27 26.63 -12.71
CA PHE A 170 1.90 26.15 -12.79
C PHE A 170 1.17 26.42 -11.48
N ASP A 171 -0.15 26.55 -11.56
CA ASP A 171 -1.01 26.58 -10.38
C ASP A 171 -1.12 25.18 -9.77
N VAL A 172 -1.25 25.09 -8.44
CA VAL A 172 -1.30 23.83 -7.70
C VAL A 172 -2.60 23.74 -6.92
N THR A 173 -3.30 22.62 -7.02
CA THR A 173 -4.52 22.34 -6.26
C THR A 173 -4.20 21.68 -4.91
N GLU A 174 -5.19 21.56 -4.04
CA GLU A 174 -5.04 20.89 -2.72
C GLU A 174 -4.65 19.41 -2.83
N SER A 175 -5.06 18.74 -3.90
CA SER A 175 -4.70 17.33 -4.17
C SER A 175 -3.28 17.18 -4.71
N GLY A 176 -2.61 18.28 -5.07
CA GLY A 176 -1.28 18.28 -5.69
C GLY A 176 -1.32 18.18 -7.21
N LEU A 177 -2.46 18.28 -7.88
CA LEU A 177 -2.50 18.48 -9.32
C LEU A 177 -1.84 19.82 -9.66
N ARG A 178 -0.91 19.84 -10.63
CA ARG A 178 -0.41 21.08 -11.21
C ARG A 178 -1.06 21.34 -12.56
N TYR A 179 -1.44 22.58 -12.84
CA TYR A 179 -2.05 22.92 -14.10
C TYR A 179 -1.66 24.32 -14.60
N GLN A 180 -1.72 24.49 -15.91
CA GLN A 180 -1.56 25.79 -16.56
C GLN A 180 -2.53 25.89 -17.73
N ILE A 181 -3.31 26.97 -17.78
CA ILE A 181 -4.13 27.30 -18.95
C ILE A 181 -3.21 27.90 -20.01
N LEU A 182 -3.07 27.20 -21.14
CA LEU A 182 -2.26 27.60 -22.29
C LEU A 182 -3.05 28.51 -23.24
N GLN A 183 -4.36 28.34 -23.29
CA GLN A 183 -5.28 29.15 -24.07
C GLN A 183 -6.61 29.22 -23.33
N GLU A 184 -7.14 30.44 -23.13
CA GLU A 184 -8.47 30.64 -22.57
C GLU A 184 -9.54 30.55 -23.66
N GLY A 185 -10.54 29.72 -23.40
CA GLY A 185 -11.82 29.65 -24.08
C GLY A 185 -12.84 30.59 -23.44
N ASN A 186 -13.91 30.82 -24.17
CA ASN A 186 -15.02 31.69 -23.75
C ASN A 186 -16.34 30.94 -23.59
N GLY A 187 -16.31 29.61 -23.64
CA GLY A 187 -17.49 28.77 -23.49
C GLY A 187 -17.88 28.51 -22.03
N ILE A 188 -18.81 27.58 -21.85
CA ILE A 188 -19.31 27.21 -20.52
C ILE A 188 -18.25 26.46 -19.72
N LYS A 189 -18.23 26.69 -18.40
CA LYS A 189 -17.34 25.96 -17.49
C LYS A 189 -17.79 24.50 -17.40
N ALA A 190 -16.83 23.58 -17.36
CA ALA A 190 -17.09 22.19 -17.07
C ALA A 190 -17.75 22.02 -15.69
N GLU A 191 -18.77 21.17 -15.62
CA GLU A 191 -19.54 20.95 -14.40
C GLU A 191 -19.61 19.46 -14.08
N LYS A 192 -19.43 19.12 -12.80
CA LYS A 192 -19.50 17.75 -12.31
C LYS A 192 -20.86 17.12 -12.62
N GLY A 193 -20.85 15.88 -13.11
CA GLY A 193 -22.04 15.13 -13.52
C GLY A 193 -22.49 15.38 -14.96
N LYS A 194 -21.91 16.36 -15.66
CA LYS A 194 -22.12 16.57 -17.11
C LYS A 194 -21.17 15.71 -17.93
N THR A 195 -21.55 15.46 -19.19
CA THR A 195 -20.64 14.78 -20.13
C THR A 195 -19.77 15.83 -20.80
N VAL A 196 -18.46 15.64 -20.75
CA VAL A 196 -17.49 16.53 -21.40
C VAL A 196 -16.84 15.83 -22.58
N SER A 197 -16.44 16.61 -23.59
CA SER A 197 -15.71 16.13 -24.76
C SER A 197 -14.32 16.75 -24.78
N VAL A 198 -13.27 15.94 -24.69
CA VAL A 198 -11.90 16.43 -24.49
C VAL A 198 -10.94 15.86 -25.54
N HIS A 199 -10.25 16.77 -26.25
CA HIS A 199 -9.06 16.40 -27.01
C HIS A 199 -7.84 16.38 -26.09
N TYR A 200 -6.91 15.44 -26.31
CA TYR A 200 -5.78 15.27 -25.42
C TYR A 200 -4.56 14.62 -26.06
N LYS A 201 -3.43 14.83 -25.41
CA LYS A 201 -2.17 14.13 -25.61
C LYS A 201 -1.57 13.82 -24.23
N GLY A 202 -1.47 12.55 -23.91
CA GLY A 202 -0.84 12.05 -22.69
C GLY A 202 0.60 11.60 -22.93
N GLN A 203 1.52 12.06 -22.09
CA GLN A 203 2.94 11.72 -22.16
C GLN A 203 3.55 11.56 -20.77
N LEU A 204 4.64 10.80 -20.67
CA LEU A 204 5.45 10.69 -19.47
C LEU A 204 6.31 11.95 -19.29
N ALA A 205 6.92 12.10 -18.10
CA ALA A 205 7.82 13.20 -17.76
C ALA A 205 9.02 13.34 -18.73
N ASP A 206 9.49 12.24 -19.32
CA ASP A 206 10.57 12.21 -20.31
C ASP A 206 10.11 12.62 -21.74
N GLY A 207 8.82 12.90 -21.93
CA GLY A 207 8.21 13.26 -23.21
C GLY A 207 7.66 12.08 -24.03
N THR A 208 7.82 10.85 -23.55
CA THR A 208 7.29 9.65 -24.22
C THR A 208 5.77 9.70 -24.27
N VAL A 209 5.19 9.79 -25.47
CA VAL A 209 3.73 9.86 -25.68
C VAL A 209 3.13 8.46 -25.61
N PHE A 210 2.23 8.22 -24.66
CA PHE A 210 1.56 6.92 -24.50
C PHE A 210 0.16 6.90 -25.14
N ASP A 211 -0.56 8.03 -25.20
CA ASP A 211 -1.87 8.11 -25.86
C ASP A 211 -2.15 9.52 -26.40
N SER A 212 -2.95 9.62 -27.45
CA SER A 212 -3.40 10.90 -28.00
C SER A 212 -4.65 10.75 -28.84
N SER A 213 -5.65 11.59 -28.58
CA SER A 213 -6.88 11.63 -29.38
C SER A 213 -6.72 12.38 -30.71
N TYR A 214 -5.75 13.28 -30.83
CA TYR A 214 -5.47 14.00 -32.08
C TYR A 214 -5.06 13.06 -33.22
N LYS A 215 -4.34 11.98 -32.92
CA LYS A 215 -3.98 10.95 -33.92
C LYS A 215 -5.20 10.26 -34.52
N ARG A 216 -6.28 10.15 -33.75
CA ARG A 216 -7.55 9.51 -34.14
C ARG A 216 -8.58 10.52 -34.65
N ASN A 217 -8.31 11.82 -34.51
CA ASN A 217 -9.24 12.91 -34.78
C ASN A 217 -10.63 12.72 -34.13
N GLN A 218 -10.64 12.14 -32.92
CA GLN A 218 -11.87 11.83 -32.18
C GLN A 218 -11.66 12.17 -30.69
N PRO A 219 -12.32 13.21 -30.15
CA PRO A 219 -12.31 13.51 -28.71
C PRO A 219 -12.80 12.34 -27.86
N LEU A 220 -12.39 12.34 -26.58
CA LEU A 220 -12.94 11.41 -25.60
C LEU A 220 -14.13 12.05 -24.90
N ASP A 221 -15.28 11.38 -24.95
CA ASP A 221 -16.49 11.77 -24.22
C ASP A 221 -16.59 10.96 -22.92
N PHE A 222 -16.74 11.64 -21.78
CA PHE A 222 -16.90 10.98 -20.48
C PHE A 222 -17.70 11.84 -19.49
N PRO A 223 -18.39 11.24 -18.50
CA PRO A 223 -19.07 11.98 -17.44
C PRO A 223 -18.05 12.47 -16.40
N LEU A 224 -18.00 13.79 -16.20
CA LEU A 224 -16.99 14.44 -15.37
C LEU A 224 -17.25 14.26 -13.87
N GLY A 225 -16.22 13.89 -13.11
CA GLY A 225 -16.27 13.79 -11.65
C GLY A 225 -17.02 12.56 -11.13
N MET A 226 -17.18 11.54 -11.98
CA MET A 226 -17.88 10.29 -11.68
C MET A 226 -16.93 9.10 -11.57
N GLY A 227 -15.61 9.33 -11.55
CA GLY A 227 -14.60 8.27 -11.43
C GLY A 227 -14.50 7.36 -12.66
N GLN A 228 -14.91 7.86 -13.84
CA GLN A 228 -14.78 7.13 -15.11
C GLN A 228 -13.41 7.33 -15.78
N VAL A 229 -12.63 8.30 -15.30
CA VAL A 229 -11.25 8.59 -15.69
C VAL A 229 -10.38 8.71 -14.44
N ILE A 230 -9.07 8.84 -14.61
CA ILE A 230 -8.14 9.06 -13.48
C ILE A 230 -8.53 10.32 -12.70
N ALA A 231 -8.26 10.33 -11.39
CA ALA A 231 -8.70 11.40 -10.48
C ALA A 231 -8.19 12.78 -10.92
N GLY A 232 -6.94 12.85 -11.42
CA GLY A 232 -6.36 14.10 -11.92
C GLY A 232 -7.07 14.67 -13.15
N TRP A 233 -7.73 13.85 -13.95
CA TRP A 233 -8.59 14.32 -15.05
C TRP A 233 -9.94 14.81 -14.55
N ASP A 234 -10.58 14.06 -13.66
CA ASP A 234 -11.85 14.45 -13.05
C ASP A 234 -11.72 15.81 -12.35
N GLU A 235 -10.58 16.07 -11.72
CA GLU A 235 -10.26 17.35 -11.12
C GLU A 235 -9.83 18.40 -12.15
N GLY A 236 -8.82 18.10 -12.98
CA GLY A 236 -8.21 19.07 -13.87
C GLY A 236 -9.15 19.59 -14.96
N VAL A 237 -10.00 18.73 -15.52
CA VAL A 237 -10.98 19.14 -16.54
C VAL A 237 -12.10 19.99 -15.93
N ALA A 238 -12.45 19.78 -14.66
CA ALA A 238 -13.43 20.61 -13.95
C ALA A 238 -12.97 22.07 -13.73
N LEU A 239 -11.67 22.35 -13.88
CA LEU A 239 -11.13 23.71 -13.84
C LEU A 239 -11.38 24.48 -15.14
N LEU A 240 -11.64 23.78 -16.25
CA LEU A 240 -11.65 24.33 -17.60
C LEU A 240 -13.02 24.82 -18.06
N LYS A 241 -13.00 25.66 -19.09
CA LYS A 241 -14.14 26.08 -19.90
C LYS A 241 -14.02 25.54 -21.31
N VAL A 242 -15.15 25.41 -22.00
CA VAL A 242 -15.16 25.03 -23.42
C VAL A 242 -14.30 26.03 -24.22
N GLY A 243 -13.35 25.50 -24.99
CA GLY A 243 -12.34 26.22 -25.74
C GLY A 243 -11.00 26.38 -25.02
N ASP A 244 -10.91 26.05 -23.73
CA ASP A 244 -9.64 26.09 -23.00
C ASP A 244 -8.69 25.01 -23.53
N LYS A 245 -7.41 25.38 -23.67
CA LYS A 245 -6.30 24.44 -23.74
C LYS A 245 -5.51 24.54 -22.45
N ALA A 246 -5.25 23.43 -21.81
CA ALA A 246 -4.49 23.40 -20.58
C ALA A 246 -3.46 22.27 -20.61
N ARG A 247 -2.39 22.48 -19.85
CA ARG A 247 -1.48 21.40 -19.47
C ARG A 247 -1.75 21.01 -18.04
N LEU A 248 -1.97 19.72 -17.81
CA LEU A 248 -2.10 19.09 -16.50
C LEU A 248 -0.84 18.26 -16.24
N VAL A 249 -0.22 18.43 -15.08
CA VAL A 249 0.86 17.58 -14.59
C VAL A 249 0.35 16.86 -13.35
N ILE A 250 0.12 15.56 -13.53
CA ILE A 250 -0.65 14.73 -12.62
C ILE A 250 0.33 13.85 -11.84
N PRO A 251 0.37 13.95 -10.50
CA PRO A 251 1.14 13.04 -9.66
C PRO A 251 0.58 11.62 -9.75
N SER A 252 1.40 10.62 -9.42
CA SER A 252 1.04 9.21 -9.64
C SER A 252 -0.21 8.78 -8.88
N ASP A 253 -0.43 9.29 -7.68
CA ASP A 253 -1.59 9.04 -6.82
C ASP A 253 -2.91 9.57 -7.40
N LEU A 254 -2.85 10.60 -8.25
CA LEU A 254 -3.99 11.08 -9.05
C LEU A 254 -4.06 10.45 -10.45
N GLY A 255 -3.09 9.61 -10.80
CA GLY A 255 -2.97 8.88 -12.06
C GLY A 255 -3.26 7.39 -11.89
N TYR A 256 -2.26 6.55 -12.17
CA TYR A 256 -2.34 5.08 -12.12
C TYR A 256 -1.59 4.46 -10.92
N GLY A 257 -1.06 5.28 -10.02
CA GLY A 257 -0.35 4.87 -8.80
C GLY A 257 0.81 3.90 -9.04
N SER A 258 1.09 3.08 -8.03
CA SER A 258 2.15 2.07 -8.06
C SER A 258 1.84 0.88 -8.99
N ALA A 259 0.62 0.77 -9.52
CA ALA A 259 0.27 -0.27 -10.47
C ALA A 259 0.73 0.04 -11.91
N GLY A 260 0.78 1.33 -12.27
CA GLY A 260 0.96 1.73 -13.67
C GLY A 260 -0.20 1.28 -14.55
N ALA A 261 -0.04 1.33 -15.88
CA ALA A 261 -1.09 0.94 -16.82
C ALA A 261 -0.58 0.53 -18.21
N GLY A 262 -1.24 -0.50 -18.79
CA GLY A 262 -1.15 -0.86 -20.21
C GLY A 262 0.24 -1.27 -20.70
N GLY A 263 1.19 -1.56 -19.80
CA GLY A 263 2.59 -1.86 -20.13
C GLY A 263 3.39 -0.67 -20.69
N VAL A 264 2.78 0.52 -20.73
CA VAL A 264 3.38 1.75 -21.27
C VAL A 264 3.51 2.86 -20.24
N ILE A 265 2.68 2.82 -19.18
CA ILE A 265 2.78 3.71 -18.03
C ILE A 265 3.41 2.90 -16.89
N PRO A 266 4.64 3.23 -16.46
CA PRO A 266 5.28 2.55 -15.35
C PRO A 266 4.60 2.88 -14.01
N PRO A 267 4.83 2.05 -12.96
CA PRO A 267 4.52 2.39 -11.58
C PRO A 267 5.01 3.78 -11.18
N ASP A 268 4.20 4.47 -10.39
CA ASP A 268 4.54 5.76 -9.78
C ASP A 268 4.91 6.87 -10.79
N ALA A 269 4.47 6.73 -12.04
CA ALA A 269 4.76 7.69 -13.09
C ALA A 269 4.02 9.02 -12.89
N ILE A 270 4.76 10.12 -13.09
CA ILE A 270 4.20 11.44 -13.32
C ILE A 270 3.67 11.51 -14.76
N LEU A 271 2.44 11.97 -14.92
CA LEU A 271 1.79 12.10 -16.22
C LEU A 271 1.65 13.57 -16.61
N VAL A 272 1.93 13.88 -17.86
CA VAL A 272 1.70 15.21 -18.44
C VAL A 272 0.63 15.07 -19.52
N PHE A 273 -0.44 15.82 -19.38
CA PHE A 273 -1.53 15.87 -20.35
C PHE A 273 -1.69 17.27 -20.91
N ASP A 274 -1.60 17.40 -22.23
CA ASP A 274 -2.15 18.56 -22.93
C ASP A 274 -3.60 18.24 -23.27
N VAL A 275 -4.54 19.01 -22.73
CA VAL A 275 -5.99 18.83 -22.92
C VAL A 275 -6.62 20.05 -23.57
N GLU A 276 -7.67 19.82 -24.36
CA GLU A 276 -8.52 20.84 -24.96
C GLU A 276 -9.97 20.45 -24.72
N LEU A 277 -10.71 21.29 -23.98
CA LEU A 277 -12.12 21.03 -23.69
C LEU A 277 -12.98 21.51 -24.86
N MET A 278 -13.55 20.56 -25.60
CA MET A 278 -14.28 20.81 -26.84
C MET A 278 -15.75 21.13 -26.60
N ASP A 279 -16.38 20.47 -25.62
CA ASP A 279 -17.82 20.57 -25.39
C ASP A 279 -18.23 20.11 -23.97
N VAL A 280 -19.39 20.59 -23.51
CA VAL A 280 -20.04 20.18 -22.25
C VAL A 280 -21.54 19.98 -22.53
N LYS A 281 -22.06 18.78 -22.24
CA LYS A 281 -23.41 18.30 -22.58
C LYS A 281 -24.23 18.01 -21.31
#